data_AF-A0AAW1AN31-F1
#
_entry.id   AF-A0AAW1AN31-F1
#
_cell.length_a   1.000
_cell.length_b   1.000
_cell.length_c   1.000
_cell.angle_alpha   90.00
_cell.angle_beta   90.00
_cell.angle_gamma   90.00
#
_symmetry.space_group_name_H-M   'P 1'
#
loop_
_entity.id
_entity.type
_entity.pdbx_description
1 polymer ?
#
loop_
_entity_poly.entity_id
_entity_poly.type
_entity_poly.pdbx_seq_one_letter_code
_entity_poly.pdbx_strand_id
1 'polypeptide(L)'
;MEFKFNVNKLLPRKINKVTHTLIPEDFRGDRRELNECQRQLSRVLDDMGEASARAQGLNKPITSTLKLRDTDHVVYLLVDNEANNGLGSVVGLLKTGSKNLFMFDETGAHYQLKPRCILDFYVHESRQRMGLGNILYQHMLSEEDIRPVKLAIDRPSEKFLAFLDKYYGLSKIIPQNNKFVVFQGFFDDERQDVRTNRYSLPAKTSIDIGASNVVHNNIGKSNSSLNGVPYSSSVSRSSFGRYAAARPPCSMANIIHNTAVLGPSAERTG
;
A
#
# COMPACT_ATOMS: atom_id res chain seq x y z
N MET A 1 -4.67 15.73 21.73
CA MET A 1 -3.36 16.39 21.81
C MET A 1 -3.59 17.87 22.04
N GLU A 2 -3.10 18.36 23.18
CA GLU A 2 -3.30 19.73 23.62
C GLU A 2 -2.08 20.57 23.27
N PHE A 3 -2.32 21.83 22.92
CA PHE A 3 -1.28 22.77 22.51
C PHE A 3 -1.33 24.03 23.37
N LYS A 4 -0.20 24.76 23.43
CA LYS A 4 -0.08 26.02 24.21
C LYS A 4 -0.77 27.22 23.55
N PHE A 5 -1.59 26.99 22.52
CA PHE A 5 -2.35 27.98 21.78
C PHE A 5 -3.76 27.46 21.54
N ASN A 6 -4.68 28.37 21.21
CA ASN A 6 -6.08 28.02 20.96
C ASN A 6 -6.21 27.29 19.61
N VAL A 7 -6.46 25.98 19.69
CA VAL A 7 -6.63 25.10 18.52
C VAL A 7 -7.91 25.45 17.78
N ASN A 8 -8.99 25.78 18.48
CA ASN A 8 -10.27 26.16 17.87
C ASN A 8 -10.16 27.42 17.00
N LYS A 9 -9.28 28.37 17.36
CA LYS A 9 -9.01 29.54 16.52
C LYS A 9 -8.25 29.18 15.23
N LEU A 10 -7.32 28.22 15.32
CA LEU A 10 -6.51 27.77 14.18
C LEU A 10 -7.30 26.85 13.24
N LEU A 11 -8.12 25.97 13.80
CA LEU A 11 -8.83 24.87 13.16
C LEU A 11 -10.30 24.91 13.61
N PRO A 12 -11.12 25.81 13.04
CA PRO A 12 -12.46 26.11 13.56
C PRO A 12 -13.49 25.01 13.32
N ARG A 13 -13.30 24.18 12.29
CA ARG A 13 -14.23 23.10 11.95
C ARG A 13 -13.96 21.87 12.79
N LYS A 14 -14.92 20.94 12.85
CA LYS A 14 -14.68 19.62 13.49
C LYS A 14 -13.61 18.82 12.74
N ILE A 15 -13.63 18.86 11.41
CA ILE A 15 -12.60 18.28 10.54
C ILE A 15 -12.06 19.41 9.68
N ASN A 16 -10.74 19.57 9.69
CA ASN A 16 -10.05 20.61 8.93
C ASN A 16 -9.08 19.96 7.96
N LYS A 17 -9.11 20.43 6.72
CA LYS A 17 -8.20 19.99 5.67
C LYS A 17 -6.92 20.81 5.71
N VAL A 18 -5.79 20.13 5.58
CA VAL A 18 -4.47 20.75 5.50
C VAL A 18 -3.74 20.20 4.29
N THR A 19 -3.19 21.09 3.48
CA THR A 19 -2.43 20.74 2.27
C THR A 19 -1.01 21.29 2.35
N HIS A 20 -0.23 21.13 1.28
CA HIS A 20 1.15 21.63 1.18
C HIS A 20 1.32 23.14 1.47
N THR A 21 0.25 23.95 1.32
CA THR A 21 0.30 25.39 1.60
C THR A 21 0.34 25.70 3.10
N LEU A 22 -0.12 24.77 3.95
CA LEU A 22 -0.26 24.95 5.40
C LEU A 22 -1.12 26.17 5.78
N ILE A 23 -2.05 26.55 4.91
CA ILE A 23 -2.99 27.65 5.13
C ILE A 23 -4.36 27.03 5.45
N PRO A 24 -5.03 27.44 6.55
CA PRO A 24 -6.42 27.05 6.81
C PRO A 24 -7.34 27.51 5.66
N GLU A 25 -8.32 26.69 5.26
CA GLU A 25 -9.17 26.97 4.09
C GLU A 25 -9.87 28.34 4.13
N ASP A 26 -10.32 28.76 5.30
CA ASP A 26 -11.06 30.01 5.50
C ASP A 26 -10.19 31.15 6.05
N PHE A 27 -8.86 31.06 5.90
CA PHE A 27 -7.96 32.07 6.47
C PHE A 27 -8.21 33.45 5.85
N ARG A 28 -8.58 34.40 6.71
CA ARG A 28 -8.70 35.83 6.39
C ARG A 28 -7.93 36.61 7.45
N GLY A 29 -6.81 37.20 7.07
CA GLY A 29 -5.95 37.93 8.00
C GLY A 29 -4.69 38.48 7.33
N ASP A 30 -3.89 39.17 8.13
CA ASP A 30 -2.66 39.81 7.67
C ASP A 30 -1.51 38.80 7.51
N ARG A 31 -0.46 39.20 6.78
CA ARG A 31 0.74 38.37 6.56
C ARG A 31 1.39 37.87 7.87
N ARG A 32 1.32 38.67 8.93
CA ARG A 32 1.86 38.28 10.26
C ARG A 32 1.06 37.15 10.88
N GLU A 33 -0.27 37.22 10.81
CA GLU A 33 -1.16 36.20 11.32
C GLU A 33 -1.04 34.91 10.51
N LEU A 34 -0.90 35.01 9.19
CA LEU A 34 -0.69 33.86 8.32
C LEU A 34 0.57 33.09 8.70
N ASN A 35 1.68 33.80 8.93
CA ASN A 35 2.94 33.19 9.34
C ASN A 35 2.83 32.50 10.71
N GLU A 36 2.06 33.07 11.64
CA GLU A 36 1.81 32.45 12.94
C GLU A 36 0.92 31.21 12.82
N CYS A 37 -0.18 31.28 12.05
CA CYS A 37 -1.03 30.12 11.76
C CYS A 37 -0.22 28.99 11.11
N GLN A 38 0.62 29.29 10.13
CA GLN A 38 1.50 28.30 9.50
C GLN A 38 2.46 27.65 10.51
N ARG A 39 3.06 28.43 11.41
CA ARG A 39 3.94 27.89 12.47
C ARG A 39 3.18 26.97 13.42
N GLN A 40 2.02 27.40 13.89
CA GLN A 40 1.19 26.62 14.80
C GLN A 40 0.70 25.33 14.14
N LEU A 41 0.23 25.42 12.89
CA LEU A 41 -0.25 24.26 12.13
C LEU A 41 0.88 23.27 11.83
N SER A 42 2.07 23.76 11.52
CA SER A 42 3.26 22.92 11.35
C SER A 42 3.54 22.11 12.61
N ARG A 43 3.49 22.77 13.78
CA ARG A 43 3.66 22.11 15.07
C ARG A 43 2.58 21.05 15.34
N VAL A 44 1.32 21.36 15.05
CA VAL A 44 0.23 20.37 15.17
C VAL A 44 0.51 19.14 14.31
N LEU A 45 0.87 19.34 13.04
CA LEU A 45 1.14 18.25 12.11
C LEU A 45 2.34 17.40 12.54
N ASP A 46 3.44 18.03 12.96
CA ASP A 46 4.64 17.34 13.38
C ASP A 46 4.40 16.52 14.66
N ASP A 47 3.72 17.11 15.66
CA ASP A 47 3.40 16.42 16.91
C ASP A 47 2.41 15.26 16.68
N MET A 48 1.37 15.45 15.84
CA MET A 48 0.43 14.39 15.47
C MET A 48 1.09 13.28 14.63
N GLY A 49 1.99 13.65 13.72
CA GLY A 49 2.74 12.70 12.91
C GLY A 49 3.69 11.85 13.74
N GLU A 50 4.35 12.46 14.74
CA GLU A 50 5.19 11.75 15.70
C GLU A 50 4.35 10.83 16.61
N ALA A 51 3.19 11.27 17.07
CA ALA A 51 2.27 10.42 17.84
C ALA A 51 1.81 9.20 17.02
N SER A 52 1.46 9.40 15.74
CA SER A 52 1.14 8.31 14.82
C SER A 52 2.30 7.33 14.65
N ALA A 53 3.52 7.85 14.50
CA ALA A 53 4.73 7.04 14.38
C ALA A 53 4.94 6.12 15.57
N ARG A 54 4.84 6.66 16.79
CA ARG A 54 4.96 5.90 18.03
C ARG A 54 3.89 4.81 18.14
N ALA A 55 2.64 5.14 17.84
CA ALA A 55 1.53 4.19 17.89
C ALA A 55 1.67 3.03 16.89
N GLN A 56 2.34 3.26 15.77
CA GLN A 56 2.65 2.26 14.74
C GLN A 56 4.00 1.54 14.95
N GLY A 57 4.79 1.94 15.95
CA GLY A 57 6.13 1.40 16.19
C GLY A 57 7.16 1.78 15.12
N LEU A 58 7.00 2.94 14.48
CA LEU A 58 7.91 3.44 13.45
C LEU A 58 9.05 4.25 14.07
N ASN A 59 10.27 4.06 13.58
CA ASN A 59 11.45 4.83 14.05
C ASN A 59 11.44 6.31 13.65
N LYS A 60 10.71 6.66 12.58
CA LYS A 60 10.59 8.03 12.07
C LYS A 60 9.16 8.30 11.65
N PRO A 61 8.64 9.50 11.87
CA PRO A 61 7.29 9.85 11.46
C PRO A 61 7.16 9.86 9.95
N ILE A 62 6.09 9.27 9.43
CA ILE A 62 5.77 9.27 7.99
C ILE A 62 4.95 10.51 7.57
N THR A 63 4.43 11.25 8.54
CA THR A 63 3.71 12.51 8.36
C THR A 63 4.45 13.60 9.10
N SER A 64 4.81 14.66 8.39
CA SER A 64 5.38 15.88 8.95
C SER A 64 5.17 17.02 7.99
N THR A 65 5.29 18.25 8.48
CA THR A 65 5.19 19.48 7.70
C THR A 65 6.13 19.46 6.51
N LEU A 66 7.39 19.07 6.73
CA LEU A 66 8.42 18.99 5.69
C LEU A 66 8.03 17.97 4.60
N LYS A 67 7.46 16.83 4.98
CA LYS A 67 7.03 15.80 4.03
C LYS A 67 5.78 16.18 3.25
N LEU A 68 5.00 17.15 3.74
CA LEU A 68 3.76 17.61 3.11
C LEU A 68 4.03 18.65 2.00
N ARG A 69 5.03 19.53 2.17
CA ARG A 69 5.28 20.69 1.28
C ARG A 69 5.48 20.34 -0.20
N ASP A 70 6.15 19.22 -0.49
CA ASP A 70 6.48 18.84 -1.87
C ASP A 70 5.60 17.69 -2.39
N THR A 71 4.37 17.58 -1.88
CA THR A 71 3.45 16.49 -2.21
C THR A 71 2.03 16.98 -2.48
N ASP A 72 1.26 16.18 -3.22
CA ASP A 72 -0.18 16.33 -3.40
C ASP A 72 -0.97 15.69 -2.25
N HIS A 73 -0.33 15.51 -1.09
CA HIS A 73 -0.97 14.90 0.06
C HIS A 73 -1.90 15.90 0.73
N VAL A 74 -2.96 15.35 1.30
CA VAL A 74 -3.96 16.06 2.06
C VAL A 74 -4.01 15.41 3.43
N VAL A 75 -4.03 16.21 4.48
CA VAL A 75 -4.18 15.75 5.85
C VAL A 75 -5.49 16.29 6.41
N TYR A 76 -6.37 15.39 6.82
CA TYR A 76 -7.59 15.72 7.55
C TYR A 76 -7.30 15.61 9.05
N LEU A 77 -7.49 16.71 9.77
CA LEU A 77 -7.32 16.81 11.21
C LEU A 77 -8.69 16.86 11.89
N LEU A 78 -8.93 15.94 12.82
CA LEU A 78 -10.13 15.91 13.65
C LEU A 78 -9.87 16.68 14.96
N VAL A 79 -10.71 17.66 15.26
CA VAL A 79 -10.63 18.51 16.44
C VAL A 79 -11.81 18.24 17.38
N ASP A 80 -11.50 18.17 18.66
CA ASP A 80 -12.47 18.17 19.76
C ASP A 80 -12.50 19.57 20.35
N ASN A 81 -13.55 20.34 20.04
CA ASN A 81 -13.62 21.77 20.36
C ASN A 81 -13.88 22.04 21.85
N GLU A 82 -14.51 21.10 22.56
CA GLU A 82 -14.87 21.26 23.98
C GLU A 82 -13.69 20.91 24.90
N ALA A 83 -12.70 20.19 24.40
CA ALA A 83 -11.52 19.79 25.16
C ALA A 83 -10.64 20.99 25.57
N ASN A 84 -9.77 20.76 26.55
CA ASN A 84 -8.77 21.72 27.04
C ASN A 84 -9.39 23.07 27.46
N ASN A 85 -10.41 23.03 28.32
CA ASN A 85 -11.14 24.22 28.79
C ASN A 85 -11.67 25.12 27.65
N GLY A 86 -12.12 24.52 26.54
CA GLY A 86 -12.63 25.23 25.36
C GLY A 86 -11.55 25.79 24.42
N LEU A 87 -10.27 25.49 24.66
CA LEU A 87 -9.18 25.83 23.73
C LEU A 87 -9.05 24.83 22.57
N GLY A 88 -9.70 23.67 22.66
CA GLY A 88 -9.69 22.62 21.66
C GLY A 88 -8.50 21.68 21.76
N SER A 89 -8.68 20.47 21.24
CA SER A 89 -7.65 19.42 21.19
C SER A 89 -7.71 18.68 19.86
N VAL A 90 -6.55 18.39 19.26
CA VAL A 90 -6.51 17.57 18.04
C VAL A 90 -6.52 16.10 18.42
N VAL A 91 -7.50 15.35 17.93
CA VAL A 91 -7.77 13.97 18.36
C VAL A 91 -7.55 12.92 17.27
N GLY A 92 -7.44 13.34 16.00
CA GLY A 92 -7.20 12.41 14.90
C GLY A 92 -6.52 13.06 13.70
N LEU A 93 -5.85 12.22 12.91
CA LEU A 93 -5.11 12.56 11.70
C LEU A 93 -5.36 11.47 10.65
N LEU A 94 -5.74 11.88 9.44
CA LEU A 94 -5.87 11.01 8.28
C LEU A 94 -5.16 11.67 7.09
N LYS A 95 -4.10 11.05 6.59
CA LYS A 95 -3.33 11.52 5.44
C LYS A 95 -3.67 10.71 4.20
N THR A 96 -4.05 11.39 3.14
CA THR A 96 -4.30 10.81 1.82
C THR A 96 -3.40 11.44 0.76
N GLY A 97 -3.16 10.74 -0.33
CA GLY A 97 -2.26 11.19 -1.40
C GLY A 97 -2.33 10.27 -2.60
N SER A 98 -2.10 10.80 -3.80
CA SER A 98 -2.11 9.97 -5.00
C SER A 98 -0.73 9.37 -5.23
N LYS A 99 -0.66 8.09 -5.61
CA LYS A 99 0.62 7.39 -5.82
C LYS A 99 0.61 6.65 -7.14
N ASN A 100 1.69 6.77 -7.90
CA ASN A 100 1.91 5.93 -9.07
C ASN A 100 2.30 4.52 -8.59
N LEU A 101 1.42 3.55 -8.79
CA LEU A 101 1.60 2.18 -8.32
C LEU A 101 1.53 1.20 -9.49
N PHE A 102 2.46 0.25 -9.49
CA PHE A 102 2.34 -0.97 -10.26
C PHE A 102 1.62 -1.99 -9.39
N MET A 103 0.46 -2.42 -9.85
CA MET A 103 -0.46 -3.29 -9.13
C MET A 103 -0.82 -4.49 -9.99
N PHE A 104 -1.36 -5.53 -9.37
CA PHE A 104 -1.94 -6.64 -10.11
C PHE A 104 -3.28 -7.06 -9.51
N ASP A 105 -4.16 -7.59 -10.37
CA ASP A 105 -5.47 -8.08 -9.98
C ASP A 105 -5.44 -9.55 -9.54
N GLU A 106 -6.60 -10.12 -9.23
CA GLU A 106 -6.76 -11.51 -8.81
C GLU A 106 -6.35 -12.52 -9.89
N THR A 107 -6.35 -12.12 -11.16
CA THR A 107 -5.93 -12.95 -12.30
C THR A 107 -4.43 -12.86 -12.57
N GLY A 108 -3.73 -11.94 -11.90
CA GLY A 108 -2.31 -11.65 -12.11
C GLY A 108 -2.04 -10.65 -13.24
N ALA A 109 -3.07 -10.01 -13.81
CA ALA A 109 -2.88 -8.96 -14.81
C ALA A 109 -2.27 -7.71 -14.16
N HIS A 110 -1.36 -7.06 -14.87
CA HIS A 110 -0.61 -5.91 -14.37
C HIS A 110 -1.26 -4.58 -14.79
N TYR A 111 -1.32 -3.64 -13.84
CA TYR A 111 -1.83 -2.29 -14.05
C TYR A 111 -0.83 -1.26 -13.55
N GLN A 112 -0.64 -0.18 -14.30
CA GLN A 112 0.06 1.01 -13.85
C GLN A 112 -0.99 2.10 -13.59
N LEU A 113 -1.30 2.34 -12.32
CA LEU A 113 -2.39 3.24 -11.92
C LEU A 113 -1.85 4.36 -11.05
N LYS A 114 -2.59 5.48 -10.99
CA LYS A 114 -2.37 6.55 -10.01
C LYS A 114 -3.56 6.65 -9.05
N PRO A 115 -3.85 5.63 -8.22
CA PRO A 115 -4.99 5.67 -7.33
C PRO A 115 -4.76 6.65 -6.18
N ARG A 116 -5.87 7.02 -5.54
CA ARG A 116 -5.84 7.70 -4.26
C ARG A 116 -5.49 6.69 -3.15
N CYS A 117 -4.60 7.10 -2.25
CA CYS A 117 -4.09 6.22 -1.21
C CYS A 117 -4.32 6.78 0.18
N ILE A 118 -4.55 5.88 1.14
CA ILE A 118 -4.42 6.17 2.57
C ILE A 118 -2.97 5.93 2.97
N LEU A 119 -2.31 6.97 3.48
CA LEU A 119 -0.87 7.00 3.71
C LEU A 119 -0.49 7.10 5.20
N ASP A 120 -1.41 7.58 6.03
CA ASP A 120 -1.28 7.58 7.49
C ASP A 120 -2.68 7.73 8.10
N PHE A 121 -2.98 7.00 9.16
CA PHE A 121 -4.27 7.11 9.83
C PHE A 121 -4.12 6.84 11.33
N TYR A 122 -4.46 7.84 12.12
CA TYR A 122 -4.24 7.83 13.55
C TYR A 122 -5.36 8.54 14.29
N VAL A 123 -5.78 7.95 15.40
CA VAL A 123 -6.66 8.56 16.40
C VAL A 123 -5.96 8.40 17.73
N HIS A 124 -5.90 9.49 18.50
CA HIS A 124 -5.25 9.53 19.80
C HIS A 124 -5.76 8.40 20.70
N GLU A 125 -4.85 7.74 21.43
CA GLU A 125 -5.10 6.48 22.12
C GLU A 125 -6.29 6.57 23.08
N SER A 126 -6.39 7.68 23.83
CA SER A 126 -7.49 7.93 24.78
C SER A 126 -8.86 8.12 24.13
N ARG A 127 -8.92 8.27 22.80
CA ARG A 127 -10.16 8.50 22.02
C ARG A 127 -10.42 7.40 20.99
N GLN A 128 -9.63 6.33 20.99
CA GLN A 128 -9.85 5.18 20.10
C GLN A 128 -11.16 4.46 20.47
N ARG A 129 -11.76 3.77 19.50
CA ARG A 129 -13.01 2.99 19.65
C ARG A 129 -14.28 3.80 19.97
N MET A 130 -14.20 5.14 19.97
CA MET A 130 -15.36 6.04 20.15
C MET A 130 -16.04 6.46 18.82
N GLY A 131 -15.79 5.76 17.72
CA GLY A 131 -16.35 6.10 16.39
C GLY A 131 -15.68 7.27 15.67
N LEU A 132 -14.75 8.00 16.30
CA LEU A 132 -14.05 9.16 15.72
C LEU A 132 -13.31 8.83 14.41
N GLY A 133 -12.68 7.65 14.34
CA GLY A 133 -12.02 7.20 13.11
C GLY A 133 -13.00 7.05 11.94
N ASN A 134 -14.23 6.59 12.21
CA ASN A 134 -15.25 6.47 11.16
C ASN A 134 -15.73 7.84 10.69
N ILE A 135 -15.94 8.78 11.63
CA ILE A 135 -16.31 10.16 11.30
C ILE A 135 -15.25 10.81 10.40
N LEU A 136 -13.96 10.64 10.72
CA LEU A 136 -12.86 11.19 9.93
C LEU A 136 -12.76 10.53 8.54
N TYR A 137 -12.89 9.21 8.47
CA TYR A 137 -12.80 8.47 7.21
C TYR A 137 -14.00 8.79 6.28
N GLN A 138 -15.22 8.81 6.82
CA GLN A 138 -16.43 9.13 6.07
C GLN A 138 -16.40 10.55 5.51
N HIS A 139 -15.91 11.52 6.28
CA HIS A 139 -15.71 12.88 5.79
C HIS A 139 -14.75 12.91 4.60
N MET A 140 -13.61 12.23 4.69
CA MET A 140 -12.64 12.14 3.60
C MET A 140 -13.27 11.49 2.34
N LEU A 141 -14.02 10.40 2.49
CA LEU A 141 -14.70 9.76 1.34
C LEU A 141 -15.70 10.70 0.66
N SER A 142 -16.48 11.43 1.44
CA SER A 142 -17.48 12.37 0.93
C SER A 142 -16.85 13.58 0.25
N GLU A 143 -15.72 14.07 0.76
CA GLU A 143 -15.04 15.23 0.21
C GLU A 143 -14.28 14.89 -1.08
N GLU A 144 -13.65 13.71 -1.13
CA GLU A 144 -12.91 13.26 -2.29
C GLU A 144 -13.80 12.56 -3.35
N ASP A 145 -15.07 12.29 -3.04
CA ASP A 145 -16.04 11.56 -3.87
C ASP A 145 -15.51 10.19 -4.34
N ILE A 146 -15.00 9.40 -3.40
CA ILE A 146 -14.35 8.12 -3.67
C ILE A 146 -15.05 6.99 -2.91
N ARG A 147 -15.27 5.87 -3.61
CA ARG A 147 -15.72 4.62 -2.98
C ARG A 147 -14.58 4.00 -2.14
N PRO A 148 -14.85 3.50 -0.92
CA PRO A 148 -13.83 2.88 -0.05
C PRO A 148 -12.99 1.80 -0.75
N VAL A 149 -13.64 0.97 -1.58
CA VAL A 149 -13.02 -0.13 -2.33
C VAL A 149 -11.98 0.33 -3.36
N LYS A 150 -12.02 1.61 -3.79
CA LYS A 150 -11.09 2.21 -4.77
C LYS A 150 -9.88 2.87 -4.12
N LEU A 151 -9.74 2.79 -2.80
CA LEU A 151 -8.56 3.30 -2.08
C LEU A 151 -7.50 2.22 -1.95
N ALA A 152 -6.26 2.58 -2.27
CA ALA A 152 -5.09 1.76 -1.96
C ALA A 152 -4.51 2.16 -0.59
N ILE A 153 -4.05 1.21 0.21
CA ILE A 153 -3.65 1.48 1.59
C ILE A 153 -2.19 1.10 1.81
N ASP A 154 -1.35 2.04 2.22
CA ASP A 154 0.06 1.76 2.51
C ASP A 154 0.21 1.10 3.89
N ARG A 155 0.65 -0.16 3.93
CA ARG A 155 0.94 -0.93 5.16
C ARG A 155 -0.15 -0.80 6.23
N PRO A 156 -1.41 -1.21 5.97
CA PRO A 156 -2.46 -1.13 6.97
C PRO A 156 -2.10 -1.93 8.24
N SER A 157 -2.39 -1.36 9.40
CA SER A 157 -2.35 -2.08 10.67
C SER A 157 -3.53 -3.05 10.79
N GLU A 158 -3.42 -4.08 11.64
CA GLU A 158 -4.52 -5.02 11.90
C GLU A 158 -5.77 -4.29 12.43
N LYS A 159 -5.58 -3.27 13.28
CA LYS A 159 -6.67 -2.40 13.76
C LYS A 159 -7.39 -1.71 12.60
N PHE A 160 -6.65 -1.28 11.58
CA PHE A 160 -7.23 -0.60 10.44
C PHE A 160 -7.92 -1.58 9.48
N LEU A 161 -7.37 -2.76 9.24
CA LEU A 161 -8.04 -3.82 8.48
C LEU A 161 -9.38 -4.21 9.11
N ALA A 162 -9.39 -4.45 10.43
CA ALA A 162 -10.63 -4.76 11.16
C ALA A 162 -11.65 -3.59 11.12
N PHE A 163 -11.18 -2.35 11.09
CA PHE A 163 -12.02 -1.18 10.91
C PHE A 163 -12.68 -1.16 9.51
N LEU A 164 -11.91 -1.45 8.45
CA LEU A 164 -12.40 -1.44 7.08
C LEU A 164 -13.41 -2.57 6.83
N ASP A 165 -13.14 -3.75 7.38
CA ASP A 165 -14.08 -4.87 7.33
C ASP A 165 -15.40 -4.52 8.04
N LYS A 166 -15.32 -4.02 9.29
CA LYS A 166 -16.50 -3.68 10.09
C LYS A 166 -17.40 -2.61 9.46
N TYR A 167 -16.82 -1.52 8.95
CA TYR A 167 -17.60 -0.36 8.50
C TYR A 167 -17.88 -0.35 7.00
N TYR A 168 -17.03 -0.99 6.20
CA TYR A 168 -17.09 -0.93 4.73
C TYR A 168 -17.12 -2.30 4.05
N GLY A 169 -17.14 -3.40 4.81
CA GLY A 169 -17.20 -4.77 4.27
C GLY A 169 -15.94 -5.21 3.51
N LEU A 170 -14.83 -4.48 3.67
CA LEU A 170 -13.58 -4.73 2.96
C LEU A 170 -12.76 -5.83 3.67
N SER A 171 -13.04 -7.09 3.33
CA SER A 171 -12.39 -8.28 3.93
C SER A 171 -11.40 -8.96 2.98
N LYS A 172 -11.75 -9.06 1.69
CA LYS A 172 -10.97 -9.82 0.71
C LYS A 172 -9.83 -8.97 0.14
N ILE A 173 -8.64 -9.17 0.69
CA ILE A 173 -7.42 -8.49 0.26
C ILE A 173 -6.85 -9.17 -0.99
N ILE A 174 -6.48 -8.36 -1.99
CA ILE A 174 -5.64 -8.79 -3.11
C ILE A 174 -4.18 -8.49 -2.72
N PRO A 175 -3.35 -9.51 -2.45
CA PRO A 175 -1.95 -9.30 -2.11
C PRO A 175 -1.24 -8.51 -3.21
N GLN A 176 -0.28 -7.63 -2.88
CA GLN A 176 0.50 -6.87 -3.86
C GLN A 176 2.00 -7.07 -3.64
N ASN A 177 2.79 -6.93 -4.71
CA ASN A 177 4.26 -7.01 -4.67
C ASN A 177 4.90 -5.77 -4.01
N ASN A 178 4.14 -4.69 -3.95
CA ASN A 178 4.50 -3.47 -3.22
C ASN A 178 4.03 -3.57 -1.75
N LYS A 179 4.09 -2.48 -0.96
CA LYS A 179 3.63 -2.49 0.45
C LYS A 179 2.17 -2.07 0.60
N PHE A 180 1.46 -1.87 -0.50
CA PHE A 180 0.07 -1.47 -0.51
C PHE A 180 -0.85 -2.68 -0.43
N VAL A 181 -2.04 -2.43 0.08
CA VAL A 181 -3.16 -3.36 0.15
C VAL A 181 -4.32 -2.74 -0.61
N VAL A 182 -4.97 -3.55 -1.45
CA VAL A 182 -6.24 -3.24 -2.10
C VAL A 182 -7.18 -4.42 -1.91
N PHE A 183 -8.47 -4.21 -2.13
CA PHE A 183 -9.51 -5.19 -1.91
C PHE A 183 -10.16 -5.64 -3.21
N GLN A 184 -10.85 -6.77 -3.17
CA GLN A 184 -11.70 -7.22 -4.27
C GLN A 184 -12.69 -6.11 -4.65
N GLY A 185 -12.85 -5.85 -5.95
CA GLY A 185 -13.63 -4.72 -6.48
C GLY A 185 -12.81 -3.49 -6.85
N PHE A 186 -11.52 -3.44 -6.47
CA PHE A 186 -10.65 -2.31 -6.80
C PHE A 186 -10.49 -2.14 -8.32
N PHE A 187 -10.35 -3.24 -9.07
CA PHE A 187 -10.03 -3.22 -10.50
C PHE A 187 -11.25 -3.28 -11.43
N ASP A 188 -12.48 -3.38 -10.92
CA ASP A 188 -13.70 -3.66 -11.73
C ASP A 188 -13.96 -2.67 -12.87
N ASP A 189 -13.46 -1.44 -12.74
CA ASP A 189 -13.65 -0.35 -13.72
C ASP A 189 -12.37 -0.06 -14.52
N GLU A 190 -11.27 -0.76 -14.22
CA GLU A 190 -9.97 -0.50 -14.83
C GLU A 190 -9.83 -1.28 -16.13
N ARG A 191 -9.46 -0.57 -17.21
CA ARG A 191 -9.15 -1.21 -18.48
C ARG A 191 -7.70 -1.64 -18.46
N GLN A 192 -7.46 -2.90 -18.82
CA GLN A 192 -6.09 -3.39 -18.96
C GLN A 192 -5.39 -2.59 -20.06
N ASP A 193 -4.30 -1.90 -19.71
CA ASP A 193 -3.36 -1.43 -20.72
C ASP A 193 -2.74 -2.68 -21.34
N VAL A 194 -3.31 -3.12 -22.47
CA VAL A 194 -2.74 -4.17 -23.31
C VAL A 194 -1.49 -3.61 -24.00
N ARG A 195 -0.48 -3.24 -23.22
CA ARG A 195 0.88 -3.17 -23.73
C ARG A 195 1.31 -4.62 -23.90
N THR A 196 0.99 -5.14 -25.07
CA THR A 196 1.49 -6.40 -25.61
C THR A 196 2.90 -6.59 -25.13
N ASN A 197 3.08 -7.68 -24.38
CA ASN A 197 4.34 -8.13 -23.85
C ASN A 197 5.35 -8.14 -25.01
N ARG A 198 6.19 -7.10 -25.18
CA ARG A 198 7.20 -7.04 -26.27
C ARG A 198 8.32 -8.09 -26.09
N TYR A 199 8.16 -8.99 -25.13
CA TYR A 199 9.02 -10.14 -24.85
C TYR A 199 8.32 -11.49 -25.05
N SER A 200 7.08 -11.54 -25.53
CA SER A 200 6.58 -12.80 -26.10
C SER A 200 7.27 -13.02 -27.44
N LEU A 201 8.36 -13.78 -27.43
CA LEU A 201 8.93 -14.41 -28.61
C LEU A 201 7.77 -15.07 -29.40
N PRO A 202 7.62 -14.80 -30.70
CA PRO A 202 6.58 -15.43 -31.48
C PRO A 202 6.78 -16.95 -31.39
N ALA A 203 5.68 -17.68 -31.15
CA ALA A 203 5.66 -19.13 -31.27
C ALA A 203 6.22 -19.46 -32.66
N LYS A 204 7.38 -20.13 -32.70
CA LYS A 204 7.96 -20.60 -33.95
C LYS A 204 6.95 -21.56 -34.57
N THR A 205 6.24 -21.09 -35.58
CA THR A 205 5.48 -21.92 -36.51
C THR A 205 6.43 -22.93 -37.13
N SER A 206 6.15 -24.21 -36.86
CA SER A 206 6.79 -25.36 -37.47
C SER A 206 6.71 -25.27 -38.99
N ILE A 207 7.86 -25.24 -39.65
CA ILE A 207 7.97 -25.47 -41.08
C ILE A 207 8.20 -26.97 -41.25
N ASP A 208 7.17 -27.65 -41.76
CA ASP A 208 7.27 -29.01 -42.27
C ASP A 208 8.12 -29.02 -43.54
N ILE A 209 9.22 -29.78 -43.54
CA ILE A 209 9.84 -30.32 -44.75
C ILE A 209 10.12 -31.80 -44.46
N GLY A 210 9.42 -32.66 -45.18
CA GLY A 210 9.39 -34.10 -44.95
C GLY A 210 10.68 -34.83 -45.33
N ALA A 211 10.91 -35.94 -44.63
CA ALA A 211 11.56 -37.13 -45.17
C ALA A 211 11.17 -38.34 -44.33
N SER A 212 10.66 -39.36 -45.00
CA SER A 212 10.24 -40.68 -44.50
C SER A 212 11.37 -41.44 -43.79
N ASN A 213 11.04 -42.18 -42.73
CA ASN A 213 11.53 -43.55 -42.46
C ASN A 213 10.91 -44.16 -41.18
N VAL A 214 9.97 -45.08 -41.38
CA VAL A 214 9.95 -46.49 -40.90
C VAL A 214 10.63 -46.83 -39.55
N VAL A 215 9.78 -47.21 -38.58
CA VAL A 215 9.89 -48.35 -37.62
C VAL A 215 10.84 -48.25 -36.40
N HIS A 216 10.32 -48.30 -35.16
CA HIS A 216 10.18 -49.52 -34.31
C HIS A 216 9.57 -49.16 -32.93
N ASN A 217 8.78 -50.09 -32.40
CA ASN A 217 8.22 -50.07 -31.04
C ASN A 217 9.33 -50.09 -29.97
N ASN A 218 9.12 -49.41 -28.83
CA ASN A 218 9.33 -50.09 -27.55
C ASN A 218 8.61 -49.46 -26.35
N ILE A 219 8.01 -50.37 -25.59
CA ILE A 219 7.42 -50.23 -24.27
C ILE A 219 8.53 -49.94 -23.24
N GLY A 220 8.31 -48.96 -22.38
CA GLY A 220 9.20 -48.66 -21.25
C GLY A 220 8.46 -47.93 -20.15
N LYS A 221 7.89 -48.69 -19.21
CA LYS A 221 7.48 -48.19 -17.90
C LYS A 221 8.74 -47.78 -17.12
N SER A 222 8.77 -46.58 -16.55
CA SER A 222 9.59 -46.31 -15.37
C SER A 222 8.96 -45.22 -14.52
N ASN A 223 8.36 -45.64 -13.40
CA ASN A 223 8.23 -44.82 -12.21
C ASN A 223 9.63 -44.48 -11.69
N SER A 224 9.86 -43.22 -11.31
CA SER A 224 10.86 -42.89 -10.31
C SER A 224 10.41 -41.66 -9.51
N SER A 225 9.74 -41.95 -8.40
CA SER A 225 9.75 -41.15 -7.18
C SER A 225 11.18 -40.85 -6.76
N LEU A 226 11.52 -39.59 -6.46
CA LEU A 226 12.69 -39.24 -5.64
C LEU A 226 12.46 -37.90 -4.91
N ASN A 227 12.05 -38.03 -3.65
CA ASN A 227 12.44 -37.27 -2.45
C ASN A 227 12.86 -35.80 -2.61
N GLY A 228 11.92 -34.88 -2.32
CA GLY A 228 12.22 -33.53 -1.84
C GLY A 228 12.16 -33.49 -0.31
N VAL A 229 13.28 -33.23 0.34
CA VAL A 229 13.42 -33.04 1.79
C VAL A 229 12.68 -31.76 2.21
N PRO A 230 11.75 -31.79 3.19
CA PRO A 230 11.08 -30.57 3.64
C PRO A 230 11.98 -29.83 4.64
N TYR A 231 12.53 -28.69 4.23
CA TYR A 231 13.15 -27.76 5.17
C TYR A 231 12.05 -27.03 5.93
N SER A 232 11.75 -27.48 7.16
CA SER A 232 10.80 -26.80 8.03
C SER A 232 11.42 -25.49 8.51
N SER A 233 11.02 -24.37 7.90
CA SER A 233 11.20 -23.05 8.50
C SER A 233 9.89 -22.64 9.16
N SER A 234 9.77 -22.96 10.45
CA SER A 234 8.73 -22.45 11.33
C SER A 234 8.98 -20.97 11.60
N VAL A 235 8.61 -20.12 10.64
CA VAL A 235 8.41 -18.69 10.87
C VAL A 235 6.96 -18.42 10.50
N SER A 236 6.19 -17.91 11.47
CA SER A 236 4.83 -17.40 11.27
C SER A 236 4.86 -16.39 10.11
N ARG A 237 4.55 -16.87 8.91
CA ARG A 237 4.40 -16.02 7.72
C ARG A 237 3.06 -15.33 7.88
N SER A 238 3.06 -14.01 8.01
CA SER A 238 1.84 -13.24 7.89
C SER A 238 1.19 -13.57 6.53
N SER A 239 -0.10 -13.91 6.55
CA SER A 239 -0.88 -14.32 5.37
C SER A 239 -1.15 -13.18 4.38
N PHE A 240 -0.54 -12.01 4.58
CA PHE A 240 -0.82 -10.78 3.83
C PHE A 240 0.47 -10.04 3.45
N GLY A 241 0.44 -9.36 2.30
CA GLY A 241 1.53 -8.50 1.81
C GLY A 241 2.47 -9.17 0.80
N ARG A 242 3.66 -8.57 0.59
CA ARG A 242 4.64 -8.91 -0.49
C ARG A 242 4.98 -10.39 -0.66
N TYR A 243 4.88 -11.18 0.41
CA TYR A 243 5.23 -12.61 0.39
C TYR A 243 4.04 -13.51 0.03
N ALA A 244 2.82 -12.99 0.06
CA ALA A 244 1.59 -13.66 -0.40
C ALA A 244 1.21 -13.28 -1.85
N ALA A 245 1.95 -12.35 -2.46
CA ALA A 245 1.74 -11.89 -3.82
C ALA A 245 2.10 -12.94 -4.88
N ALA A 246 1.26 -13.07 -5.91
CA ALA A 246 1.59 -13.86 -7.10
C ALA A 246 2.87 -13.32 -7.74
N ARG A 247 3.84 -14.22 -7.95
CA ARG A 247 5.11 -13.88 -8.60
C ARG A 247 5.07 -14.37 -10.04
N PRO A 248 5.42 -13.54 -11.03
CA PRO A 248 5.66 -14.04 -12.37
C PRO A 248 6.80 -15.07 -12.29
N PRO A 249 6.75 -16.15 -13.09
CA PRO A 249 7.87 -17.10 -13.17
C PRO A 249 9.13 -16.33 -13.58
N CYS A 250 10.14 -16.32 -12.71
CA CYS A 250 11.39 -15.63 -13.01
C CYS A 250 12.20 -16.47 -14.01
N SER A 251 12.60 -15.87 -15.14
CA SER A 251 13.40 -16.59 -16.14
C SER A 251 14.76 -17.04 -15.60
N MET A 252 15.28 -16.38 -14.55
CA MET A 252 16.55 -16.75 -13.90
C MET A 252 16.51 -18.12 -13.20
N ALA A 253 15.38 -18.52 -12.60
CA ALA A 253 15.29 -19.83 -11.94
C ALA A 253 15.37 -20.99 -12.95
N ASN A 254 14.93 -20.77 -14.19
CA ASN A 254 15.01 -21.76 -15.25
C ASN A 254 16.41 -21.86 -15.89
N ILE A 255 17.27 -20.86 -15.72
CA ILE A 255 18.62 -20.86 -16.29
C ILE A 255 19.58 -21.72 -15.45
N ILE A 256 19.44 -21.71 -14.12
CA ILE A 256 20.36 -22.41 -13.21
C ILE A 256 20.18 -23.93 -13.27
N HIS A 257 18.97 -24.42 -13.57
CA HIS A 257 18.70 -25.85 -13.69
C HIS A 257 19.09 -26.46 -15.05
N ASN A 258 19.53 -25.66 -16.02
CA ASN A 258 19.91 -26.13 -17.36
C ASN A 258 21.43 -26.19 -17.61
N THR A 259 22.27 -25.90 -16.60
CA THR A 259 23.74 -25.90 -16.74
C THR A 259 24.44 -27.11 -16.11
N ALA A 260 23.71 -28.18 -15.81
CA ALA A 260 24.34 -29.46 -15.46
C ALA A 260 24.27 -30.40 -16.67
N VAL A 261 25.42 -31.04 -16.96
CA VAL A 261 25.69 -32.07 -17.98
C VAL A 261 26.21 -31.52 -19.32
N LEU A 262 27.54 -31.49 -19.47
CA LEU A 262 28.30 -31.93 -20.65
C LEU A 262 29.82 -32.05 -20.32
N GLY A 263 30.22 -33.19 -19.71
CA GLY A 263 31.49 -33.97 -19.82
C GLY A 263 32.90 -33.37 -19.61
N PRO A 264 33.98 -34.20 -19.62
CA PRO A 264 34.16 -35.56 -19.09
C PRO A 264 35.28 -35.64 -18.01
N SER A 265 35.32 -36.78 -17.32
CA SER A 265 36.32 -37.19 -16.33
C SER A 265 37.70 -37.48 -16.93
N ALA A 266 38.76 -36.91 -16.35
CA ALA A 266 40.15 -37.29 -16.60
C ALA A 266 40.71 -38.05 -15.39
N GLU A 267 41.04 -39.32 -15.61
CA GLU A 267 41.74 -40.20 -14.68
C GLU A 267 43.17 -39.71 -14.44
N ARG A 268 43.66 -39.90 -13.21
CA ARG A 268 45.02 -39.59 -12.77
C ARG A 268 45.68 -40.89 -12.33
N THR A 269 46.64 -41.38 -13.09
CA THR A 269 47.57 -42.45 -12.70
C THR A 269 48.97 -42.09 -13.15
N GLY A 270 49.95 -42.31 -12.27
CA GLY A 270 51.39 -42.22 -12.54
C GLY A 270 52.03 -40.90 -12.19
#